data_AF-A0A1D1Z2D7-F1
#
_entry.id   AF-A0A1D1Z2D7-F1
#
_cell.length_a   1.000
_cell.length_b   1.000
_cell.length_c   1.000
_cell.angle_alpha   90.00
_cell.angle_beta   90.00
_cell.angle_gamma   90.00
#
_symmetry.space_group_name_H-M   'P 1'
#
loop_
_entity.id
_entity.type
_entity.pdbx_description
1 polymer ?
#
loop_
_entity_poly.entity_id
_entity_poly.type
_entity_poly.pdbx_seq_one_letter_code
_entity_poly.pdbx_strand_id
1 'polypeptide(L)'
;VTFQDGTLGIPPVSIDDDTNSVFRNLVALEQCCPYLGSQFTWYVTFLHCIVNTPQDVSILHKRGIVENLLGSEEEVAQLINLLGKEMTINGTNHKFAELFREVNQHCQSRWHKHRARLMRDYFSSPWSTISLVAAVFLLLMTAAQVVLAVLSYNKQ
;
A
#
# COMPACT_ATOMS: atom_id res chain seq x y z
N VAL A 1 1.43 10.87 -8.26
CA VAL A 1 1.68 9.92 -7.15
C VAL A 1 2.63 10.57 -6.16
N THR A 2 2.33 10.53 -4.87
CA THR A 2 3.15 11.09 -3.79
C THR A 2 3.31 10.07 -2.67
N PHE A 3 4.41 10.14 -1.91
CA PHE A 3 4.60 9.33 -0.71
C PHE A 3 5.04 10.23 0.44
N GLN A 4 4.25 10.29 1.50
CA GLN A 4 4.50 11.16 2.67
C GLN A 4 4.08 10.43 3.94
N ASP A 5 4.96 10.40 4.94
CA ASP A 5 4.73 9.79 6.26
C ASP A 5 4.19 8.35 6.23
N GLY A 6 4.67 7.54 5.26
CA GLY A 6 4.20 6.16 5.09
C GLY A 6 2.86 6.03 4.35
N THR A 7 2.29 7.13 3.86
CA THR A 7 1.05 7.16 3.10
C THR A 7 1.33 7.41 1.62
N LEU A 8 0.80 6.53 0.76
CA LEU A 8 0.92 6.62 -0.69
C LEU A 8 -0.32 7.31 -1.27
N GLY A 9 -0.14 8.52 -1.80
CA GLY A 9 -1.16 9.30 -2.50
C GLY A 9 -1.21 8.93 -3.97
N ILE A 10 -2.30 8.29 -4.40
CA ILE A 10 -2.52 7.85 -5.77
C ILE A 10 -3.68 8.67 -6.36
N PRO A 11 -3.50 9.33 -7.52
CA PRO A 11 -4.60 9.97 -8.23
C PRO A 11 -5.68 8.96 -8.60
N PRO A 12 -6.97 9.30 -8.40
CA PRO A 12 -8.07 8.41 -8.76
C PRO A 12 -8.14 8.22 -10.27
N VAL A 13 -8.59 7.04 -10.69
CA VAL A 13 -8.73 6.62 -12.08
C VAL A 13 -10.01 5.83 -12.27
N SER A 14 -10.78 6.18 -13.30
CA SER A 14 -11.94 5.41 -13.74
C SER A 14 -11.49 4.44 -14.82
N ILE A 15 -11.89 3.18 -14.67
CA ILE A 15 -11.53 2.09 -15.58
C ILE A 15 -12.80 1.56 -16.24
N ASP A 16 -12.89 1.76 -17.53
CA ASP A 16 -13.99 1.40 -18.43
C ASP A 16 -13.47 0.69 -19.70
N ASP A 17 -14.38 0.38 -20.63
CA ASP A 17 -14.07 -0.29 -21.90
C ASP A 17 -13.09 0.50 -22.78
N ASP A 18 -13.16 1.84 -22.72
CA ASP A 18 -12.33 2.74 -23.54
C ASP A 18 -10.92 2.93 -22.98
N THR A 19 -10.74 2.70 -21.67
CA THR A 19 -9.51 2.92 -20.92
C THR A 19 -8.29 2.31 -21.59
N ASN A 20 -8.42 1.08 -22.11
CA ASN A 20 -7.31 0.41 -22.81
C ASN A 20 -6.80 1.26 -23.99
N SER A 21 -7.70 1.73 -24.83
CA SER A 21 -7.36 2.52 -26.02
C SER A 21 -6.81 3.90 -25.66
N VAL A 22 -7.44 4.57 -24.69
CA VAL A 22 -7.03 5.89 -24.21
C VAL A 22 -5.63 5.82 -23.62
N PHE A 23 -5.36 4.85 -22.76
CA PHE A 23 -4.07 4.74 -22.08
C PHE A 23 -2.95 4.42 -23.07
N ARG A 24 -3.19 3.52 -24.02
CA ARG A 24 -2.24 3.21 -25.10
C ARG A 24 -1.94 4.44 -25.96
N ASN A 25 -2.97 5.19 -26.34
CA ASN A 25 -2.81 6.39 -27.16
C ASN A 25 -2.02 7.49 -26.42
N LEU A 26 -2.25 7.67 -25.12
CA LEU A 26 -1.50 8.61 -24.30
C LEU A 26 -0.03 8.21 -24.15
N VAL A 27 0.25 6.92 -23.92
CA VAL A 27 1.63 6.42 -23.88
C VAL A 27 2.31 6.58 -25.24
N ALA A 28 1.64 6.25 -26.33
CA ALA A 28 2.17 6.45 -27.68
C ALA A 28 2.45 7.93 -27.97
N LEU A 29 1.58 8.84 -27.53
CA LEU A 29 1.80 10.28 -27.63
C LEU A 29 3.07 10.72 -26.90
N GLU A 30 3.27 10.28 -25.65
CA GLU A 30 4.49 10.57 -24.88
C GLU A 30 5.75 10.01 -25.56
N GLN A 31 5.67 8.80 -26.13
CA GLN A 31 6.78 8.18 -26.85
C GLN A 31 7.10 8.89 -28.17
N CYS A 32 6.09 9.36 -28.90
CA CYS A 32 6.26 10.10 -30.15
C CYS A 32 6.69 11.56 -29.93
N CYS A 33 6.40 12.14 -28.77
CA CYS A 33 6.70 13.53 -28.43
C CYS A 33 7.55 13.63 -27.15
N PRO A 34 8.88 13.38 -27.21
CA PRO A 34 9.74 13.34 -26.02
C PRO A 34 9.73 14.62 -25.17
N TYR A 35 9.40 15.77 -25.76
CA TYR A 35 9.32 17.05 -25.05
C TYR A 35 8.13 17.15 -24.07
N LEU A 36 7.12 16.28 -24.19
CA LEU A 36 6.00 16.19 -23.24
C LEU A 36 6.40 15.47 -21.94
N GLY A 37 7.51 14.73 -21.96
CA GLY A 37 7.91 13.83 -20.88
C GLY A 37 7.14 12.51 -20.89
N SER A 38 7.35 11.70 -19.85
CA SER A 38 6.82 10.33 -19.74
C SER A 38 5.97 10.11 -18.49
N GLN A 39 5.38 11.18 -17.95
CA GLN A 39 4.73 11.13 -16.63
C GLN A 39 3.55 10.15 -16.59
N PHE A 40 2.78 10.07 -17.67
CA PHE A 40 1.66 9.15 -17.79
C PHE A 40 2.13 7.69 -17.95
N THR A 41 3.15 7.45 -18.77
CA THR A 41 3.80 6.13 -18.92
C THR A 41 4.29 5.61 -17.57
N TRP A 42 4.92 6.48 -16.76
CA TRP A 42 5.35 6.12 -15.41
C TRP A 42 4.19 5.92 -14.43
N TYR A 43 3.09 6.65 -14.59
CA TYR A 43 1.87 6.43 -13.81
C TYR A 43 1.25 5.05 -14.10
N VAL A 44 1.12 4.65 -15.37
CA VAL A 44 0.57 3.33 -15.72
C VAL A 44 1.52 2.21 -15.30
N THR A 45 2.83 2.40 -15.45
CA THR A 45 3.84 1.47 -14.90
C THR A 45 3.65 1.29 -13.39
N PHE A 46 3.46 2.39 -12.67
CA PHE A 46 3.22 2.35 -11.23
C PHE A 46 1.92 1.60 -10.89
N LEU A 47 0.83 1.82 -11.61
CA LEU A 47 -0.41 1.07 -11.43
C LEU A 47 -0.20 -0.44 -11.63
N HIS A 48 0.53 -0.82 -12.68
CA HIS A 48 0.91 -2.22 -12.91
C HIS A 48 1.75 -2.82 -11.78
N CYS A 49 2.68 -2.05 -11.18
CA CYS A 49 3.48 -2.54 -10.06
C CYS A 49 2.67 -2.79 -8.77
N ILE A 50 1.56 -2.07 -8.56
CA ILE A 50 0.75 -2.20 -7.34
C ILE A 50 -0.48 -3.09 -7.51
N VAL A 51 -0.95 -3.29 -8.75
CA VAL A 51 -2.09 -4.16 -9.07
C VAL A 51 -1.58 -5.43 -9.72
N ASN A 52 -1.60 -6.53 -8.98
CA ASN A 52 -1.26 -7.85 -9.54
C ASN A 52 -2.46 -8.81 -9.51
N THR A 53 -3.36 -8.63 -8.54
CA THR A 53 -4.51 -9.49 -8.27
C THR A 53 -5.81 -8.68 -8.18
N PRO A 54 -6.97 -9.32 -8.35
CA PRO A 54 -8.28 -8.68 -8.14
C PRO A 54 -8.44 -8.11 -6.73
N GLN A 55 -7.81 -8.73 -5.73
CA GLN A 55 -7.83 -8.25 -4.35
C GLN A 55 -7.12 -6.89 -4.23
N ASP A 56 -6.08 -6.64 -5.01
CA ASP A 56 -5.40 -5.34 -5.04
C ASP A 56 -6.36 -4.28 -5.61
N VAL A 57 -7.08 -4.60 -6.68
CA VAL A 57 -8.14 -3.73 -7.24
C VAL A 57 -9.23 -3.48 -6.22
N SER A 58 -9.67 -4.49 -5.47
CA SER A 58 -10.68 -4.35 -4.42
C SER A 58 -10.27 -3.35 -3.35
N ILE A 59 -9.00 -3.38 -2.93
CA ILE A 59 -8.46 -2.44 -1.95
C ILE A 59 -8.46 -1.02 -2.53
N LEU A 60 -8.00 -0.85 -3.77
CA LEU A 60 -7.96 0.46 -4.43
C LEU A 60 -9.36 1.02 -4.68
N HIS A 61 -10.31 0.18 -5.05
CA HIS A 61 -11.71 0.53 -5.25
C HIS A 61 -12.38 0.99 -3.95
N LYS A 62 -12.20 0.23 -2.85
CA LYS A 62 -12.69 0.63 -1.52
C LYS A 62 -12.09 1.95 -1.02
N ARG A 63 -10.90 2.32 -1.51
CA ARG A 63 -10.22 3.57 -1.19
C ARG A 63 -10.60 4.72 -2.14
N GLY A 64 -11.46 4.48 -3.14
CA GLY A 64 -11.87 5.46 -4.14
C GLY A 64 -10.75 5.84 -5.12
N ILE A 65 -9.70 5.01 -5.21
CA ILE A 65 -8.57 5.24 -6.13
C ILE A 65 -8.88 4.65 -7.51
N VAL A 66 -9.54 3.50 -7.56
CA VAL A 66 -9.96 2.89 -8.82
C VAL A 66 -11.47 2.84 -8.85
N GLU A 67 -12.09 3.53 -9.78
CA GLU A 67 -13.51 3.39 -10.06
C GLU A 67 -13.68 2.30 -11.12
N ASN A 68 -14.36 1.21 -10.77
CA ASN A 68 -14.56 0.07 -11.66
C ASN A 68 -15.88 0.21 -12.43
N LEU A 69 -15.77 0.46 -13.74
CA LEU A 69 -16.89 0.52 -14.67
C LEU A 69 -16.92 -0.69 -15.64
N LEU A 70 -15.92 -1.59 -15.56
CA LEU A 70 -15.86 -2.83 -16.35
C LEU A 70 -16.78 -3.94 -15.80
N GLY A 71 -17.14 -3.87 -14.52
CA GLY A 71 -18.10 -4.78 -13.89
C GLY A 71 -17.48 -5.91 -13.07
N SER A 72 -16.18 -6.20 -13.22
CA SER A 72 -15.45 -7.11 -12.33
C SER A 72 -14.06 -6.59 -11.95
N GLU A 73 -13.62 -6.89 -10.72
CA GLU A 73 -12.27 -6.55 -10.26
C GLU A 73 -11.20 -7.34 -11.04
N GLU A 74 -11.58 -8.52 -11.55
CA GLU A 74 -10.73 -9.40 -12.37
C GLU A 74 -10.38 -8.74 -13.72
N GLU A 75 -11.38 -8.20 -14.42
CA GLU A 75 -11.19 -7.52 -15.71
C GLU A 75 -10.32 -6.27 -15.56
N VAL A 76 -10.52 -5.50 -14.49
CA VAL A 76 -9.68 -4.34 -14.17
C VAL A 76 -8.22 -4.77 -13.93
N ALA A 77 -8.00 -5.81 -13.11
CA ALA A 77 -6.66 -6.32 -12.83
C ALA A 77 -5.97 -6.82 -14.12
N GLN A 78 -6.71 -7.56 -14.96
CA GLN A 78 -6.21 -8.04 -16.25
C GLN A 78 -5.86 -6.88 -17.19
N LEU A 79 -6.72 -5.86 -17.29
CA LEU A 79 -6.47 -4.70 -18.12
C LEU A 79 -5.21 -3.94 -17.69
N ILE A 80 -5.08 -3.64 -16.39
CA ILE A 80 -3.90 -2.92 -15.86
C ILE A 80 -2.62 -3.73 -16.09
N ASN A 81 -2.67 -5.05 -15.89
CA ASN A 81 -1.53 -5.93 -16.13
C ASN A 81 -1.15 -6.04 -17.61
N LEU A 82 -2.14 -6.10 -18.50
CA LEU A 82 -1.92 -6.11 -19.94
C LEU A 82 -1.26 -4.79 -20.40
N LEU A 83 -1.80 -3.67 -19.92
CA LEU A 83 -1.26 -2.34 -20.17
C LEU A 83 0.21 -2.24 -19.72
N GLY A 84 0.53 -2.66 -18.50
CA GLY A 84 1.90 -2.62 -17.99
C GLY A 84 2.88 -3.51 -18.75
N LYS A 85 2.46 -4.71 -19.17
CA LYS A 85 3.32 -5.67 -19.89
C LYS A 85 3.71 -5.19 -21.28
N GLU A 86 2.84 -4.46 -21.95
CA GLU A 86 3.04 -4.00 -23.32
C GLU A 86 3.76 -2.64 -23.41
N MET A 87 3.96 -1.96 -22.28
CA MET A 87 4.65 -0.67 -22.23
C MET A 87 6.17 -0.83 -22.26
N THR A 88 6.80 -0.27 -23.29
CA THR A 88 8.25 -0.10 -23.32
C THR A 88 8.61 1.20 -22.58
N ILE A 89 9.29 1.07 -21.44
CA ILE A 89 9.77 2.23 -20.68
C ILE A 89 11.11 2.68 -21.28
N ASN A 90 11.08 3.77 -22.03
CA ASN A 90 12.29 4.41 -22.53
C ASN A 90 12.78 5.46 -21.53
N GLY A 91 13.88 5.13 -20.83
CA GLY A 91 14.58 6.04 -19.92
C GLY A 91 14.20 5.89 -18.45
N THR A 92 14.89 6.65 -17.59
CA THR A 92 14.72 6.61 -16.12
C THR A 92 14.03 7.89 -15.66
N ASN A 93 12.88 7.79 -14.99
CA ASN A 93 12.27 8.94 -14.32
C ASN A 93 12.73 8.96 -12.87
N HIS A 94 13.65 9.89 -12.56
CA HIS A 94 14.24 10.03 -11.24
C HIS A 94 13.20 10.19 -10.12
N LYS A 95 12.08 10.87 -10.39
CA LYS A 95 11.01 11.07 -9.41
C LYS A 95 10.32 9.76 -9.03
N PHE A 96 10.03 8.90 -10.01
CA PHE A 96 9.44 7.59 -9.74
C PHE A 96 10.47 6.62 -9.13
N ALA A 97 11.72 6.68 -9.58
CA ALA A 97 12.79 5.88 -8.96
C ALA A 97 12.95 6.20 -7.47
N GLU A 98 12.93 7.49 -7.11
CA GLU A 98 12.95 7.94 -5.72
C GLU A 98 11.70 7.51 -4.96
N LEU A 99 10.51 7.67 -5.54
CA LEU A 99 9.26 7.20 -4.96
C LEU A 99 9.31 5.70 -4.62
N PHE A 100 9.74 4.85 -5.57
CA PHE A 100 9.87 3.42 -5.34
C PHE A 100 10.92 3.11 -4.27
N ARG A 101 12.04 3.84 -4.24
CA ARG A 101 13.08 3.70 -3.22
C ARG A 101 12.52 4.00 -1.83
N GLU A 102 11.80 5.11 -1.66
CA GLU A 102 11.22 5.51 -0.38
C GLU A 102 10.15 4.54 0.11
N VAL A 103 9.24 4.13 -0.78
CA VAL A 103 8.21 3.12 -0.46
C VAL A 103 8.87 1.82 -0.04
N ASN A 104 9.87 1.34 -0.79
CA ASN A 104 10.59 0.12 -0.45
C ASN A 104 11.34 0.24 0.87
N GLN A 105 12.01 1.36 1.13
CA GLN A 105 12.72 1.60 2.38
C GLN A 105 11.76 1.59 3.58
N HIS A 106 10.59 2.23 3.44
CA HIS A 106 9.56 2.22 4.46
C HIS A 106 9.04 0.80 4.72
N CYS A 107 8.70 0.06 3.67
CA CYS A 107 8.22 -1.32 3.78
C CYS A 107 9.29 -2.30 4.30
N GLN A 108 10.57 -2.02 4.07
CA GLN A 108 11.68 -2.86 4.54
C GLN A 108 12.08 -2.61 5.99
N SER A 109 11.73 -1.44 6.56
CA SER A 109 12.00 -1.11 7.96
C SER A 109 11.48 -2.18 8.91
N ARG A 110 12.37 -2.71 9.77
CA ARG A 110 12.00 -3.75 10.74
C ARG A 110 10.88 -3.26 11.65
N TRP A 111 10.91 -2.00 12.08
CA TRP A 111 9.85 -1.42 12.91
C TRP A 111 8.49 -1.45 12.21
N HIS A 112 8.41 -1.00 10.95
CA HIS A 112 7.15 -0.99 10.20
C HIS A 112 6.63 -2.41 9.93
N LYS A 113 7.51 -3.39 9.66
CA LYS A 113 7.12 -4.79 9.54
C LYS A 113 6.54 -5.37 10.84
N HIS A 114 7.20 -5.15 11.98
CA HIS A 114 6.70 -5.65 13.26
C HIS A 114 5.39 -4.96 13.66
N ARG A 115 5.28 -3.64 13.44
CA ARG A 115 4.04 -2.90 13.67
C ARG A 115 2.91 -3.39 12.78
N ALA A 116 3.15 -3.60 11.48
CA ALA A 116 2.15 -4.12 10.56
C ALA A 116 1.68 -5.52 10.96
N ARG A 117 2.60 -6.40 11.39
CA ARG A 117 2.27 -7.73 11.91
C ARG A 117 1.44 -7.64 13.20
N LEU A 118 1.86 -6.82 14.16
CA LEU A 118 1.09 -6.58 15.39
C LEU A 118 -0.33 -6.08 15.07
N MET A 119 -0.47 -5.12 14.16
CA MET A 119 -1.77 -4.59 13.76
C MET A 119 -2.64 -5.67 13.12
N ARG A 120 -2.05 -6.45 12.21
CA ARG A 120 -2.74 -7.53 11.51
C ARG A 120 -3.16 -8.68 12.44
N ASP A 121 -2.35 -9.05 13.42
CA ASP A 121 -2.63 -10.26 14.23
C ASP A 121 -3.45 -9.93 15.49
N TYR A 122 -3.24 -8.75 16.10
CA TYR A 122 -3.88 -8.38 17.36
C TYR A 122 -5.04 -7.40 17.21
N PHE A 123 -5.00 -6.53 16.20
CA PHE A 123 -6.03 -5.51 15.99
C PHE A 123 -7.00 -5.85 14.84
N SER A 124 -6.87 -7.02 14.20
CA SER A 124 -7.81 -7.47 13.15
C SER A 124 -9.07 -8.13 13.71
N SER A 125 -8.98 -8.73 14.89
CA SER A 125 -10.10 -9.42 15.54
C SER A 125 -10.39 -8.78 16.89
N PRO A 126 -11.67 -8.48 17.19
CA PRO A 126 -12.07 -7.94 18.50
C PRO A 126 -11.59 -8.82 19.66
N TRP A 127 -11.61 -10.15 19.49
CA TRP A 127 -11.17 -11.11 20.49
C TRP A 127 -9.67 -11.05 20.76
N SER A 128 -8.85 -10.93 19.71
CA SER A 128 -7.40 -10.75 19.87
C SER A 128 -7.08 -9.44 20.59
N THR A 129 -7.84 -8.38 20.31
CA THR A 129 -7.66 -7.08 20.97
C THR A 129 -8.02 -7.16 22.45
N ILE A 130 -9.17 -7.73 22.80
CA ILE A 130 -9.58 -7.93 24.20
C ILE A 130 -8.54 -8.79 24.96
N SER A 131 -8.07 -9.86 24.33
CA SER A 131 -7.07 -10.75 24.94
C SER A 131 -5.75 -10.02 25.21
N LEU A 132 -5.31 -9.17 24.28
CA LEU A 132 -4.12 -8.34 24.47
C LEU A 132 -4.29 -7.36 25.64
N VAL A 133 -5.43 -6.68 25.73
CA VAL A 133 -5.73 -5.73 26.82
C VAL A 133 -5.75 -6.45 28.18
N ALA A 134 -6.40 -7.61 28.26
CA ALA A 134 -6.43 -8.41 29.47
C ALA A 134 -5.03 -8.86 29.90
N ALA A 135 -4.20 -9.32 28.97
CA ALA A 135 -2.83 -9.72 29.26
C ALA A 135 -1.98 -8.56 29.78
N VAL A 136 -2.09 -7.36 29.18
CA VAL A 136 -1.39 -6.15 29.64
C VAL A 136 -1.86 -5.75 31.05
N PHE A 137 -3.17 -5.78 31.31
CA PHE A 137 -3.72 -5.47 32.62
C PHE A 137 -3.21 -6.44 33.70
N LEU A 138 -3.20 -7.74 33.42
CA LEU A 138 -2.67 -8.77 34.33
C LEU A 138 -1.17 -8.62 34.59
N LEU A 139 -0.38 -8.24 33.58
CA LEU A 139 1.05 -7.97 33.74
C LEU A 139 1.30 -6.77 34.66
N LEU A 140 0.54 -5.68 34.49
CA LEU A 140 0.64 -4.50 35.36
C LEU A 140 0.26 -4.82 36.80
N MET A 141 -0.82 -5.60 36.98
CA MET A 141 -1.23 -6.07 38.31
C MET A 141 -0.15 -6.92 38.96
N THR A 142 0.43 -7.89 38.23
CA THR A 142 1.51 -8.74 38.74
C THR A 142 2.74 -7.91 39.09
N ALA A 143 3.12 -6.94 38.26
CA ALA A 143 4.25 -6.05 38.54
C ALA A 143 4.02 -5.23 39.83
N ALA A 144 2.81 -4.68 40.01
CA ALA A 144 2.46 -3.97 41.23
C ALA A 144 2.53 -4.89 42.47
N GLN A 145 2.02 -6.12 42.37
CA GLN A 145 2.13 -7.12 43.43
C GLN A 145 3.58 -7.43 43.80
N VAL A 146 4.45 -7.64 42.81
CA VAL A 146 5.88 -7.89 43.03
C VAL A 146 6.56 -6.71 43.72
N VAL A 147 6.28 -5.47 43.29
CA VAL A 147 6.83 -4.26 43.92
C VAL A 147 6.39 -4.14 45.39
N LEU A 148 5.09 -4.35 45.67
CA LEU A 148 4.58 -4.32 47.03
C LEU A 148 5.21 -5.41 47.91
N ALA A 149 5.39 -6.62 47.38
CA ALA A 149 6.03 -7.72 48.09
C ALA A 149 7.49 -7.39 48.44
N VAL A 150 8.28 -6.88 47.50
CA VAL A 150 9.68 -6.48 47.74
C VAL A 150 9.77 -5.34 48.78
N LEU A 151 8.89 -4.35 48.71
CA LEU A 151 8.85 -3.26 49.69
C LEU A 151 8.48 -3.75 51.09
N SER A 152 7.57 -4.72 51.21
CA SER A 152 7.23 -5.32 52.49
C SER A 152 8.38 -6.14 53.08
N TYR A 153 9.12 -6.86 52.25
CA TYR A 153 10.29 -7.65 52.67
C TYR A 153 11.43 -6.77 53.19
N ASN A 154 11.71 -5.63 52.53
CA ASN A 154 12.78 -4.72 52.94
C ASN A 154 12.46 -3.90 54.21
N LYS A 155 11.22 -3.90 54.70
CA LYS A 155 10.82 -3.21 55.93
C LYS A 155 10.95 -4.07 57.19
N GLN A 156 11.29 -5.34 57.04
CA GLN A 156 11.38 -6.34 58.10
C GLN A 156 12.83 -6.70 58.39
#